data_AF-A0A7C2BQR2-F1
#
_entry.id   AF-A0A7C2BQR2-F1
#
_cell.length_a   1.000
_cell.length_b   1.000
_cell.length_c   1.000
_cell.angle_alpha   90.00
_cell.angle_beta   90.00
_cell.angle_gamma   90.00
#
_symmetry.space_group_name_H-M   'P 1'
#
loop_
_entity.id
_entity.type
_entity.pdbx_description
1 polymer ?
#
loop_
_entity_poly.entity_id
_entity_poly.type
_entity_poly.pdbx_seq_one_letter_code
_entity_poly.pdbx_strand_id
1 'polypeptide(L)'
;MSKLNPEEVAKIRAAAEKATTQKYNAMMMLPGTVIAMCDRIEDLSPFEALEENSWDLRCVNVPTGGDDYDIIWEVIEHYQATPRNRTIAGGITPVEAIKQALKPRIDEEQ
;
A
#
# COMPACT_ATOMS: atom_id res chain seq x y z
N MET A 1 -0.28 37.36 -11.55
CA MET A 1 -0.39 36.02 -10.94
C MET A 1 -0.85 36.21 -9.50
N SER A 2 -2.16 36.11 -9.25
CA SER A 2 -2.72 36.26 -7.90
C SER A 2 -2.32 35.04 -7.08
N LYS A 3 -1.48 35.23 -6.06
CA LYS A 3 -1.18 34.18 -5.09
C LYS A 3 -2.40 34.03 -4.20
N LEU A 4 -3.05 32.87 -4.27
CA LEU A 4 -4.18 32.52 -3.39
C LEU A 4 -3.79 32.79 -1.93
N ASN A 5 -4.69 33.44 -1.19
CA ASN A 5 -4.47 33.75 0.22
C ASN A 5 -4.36 32.42 1.00
N PRO A 6 -3.41 32.27 1.95
CA PRO A 6 -3.32 31.09 2.82
C PRO A 6 -4.65 30.64 3.44
N GLU A 7 -5.56 31.58 3.74
CA GLU A 7 -6.89 31.28 4.27
C GLU A 7 -7.81 30.61 3.24
N GLU A 8 -7.70 30.98 1.97
CA GLU A 8 -8.45 30.35 0.87
C GLU A 8 -7.90 28.96 0.56
N VAL A 9 -6.58 28.78 0.62
CA VAL A 9 -5.94 27.46 0.47
C VAL A 9 -6.37 26.51 1.60
N ALA A 10 -6.45 27.01 2.84
CA ALA A 10 -6.93 26.23 3.98
C ALA A 10 -8.41 25.83 3.82
N LYS A 11 -9.26 26.74 3.31
CA LYS A 11 -10.68 26.43 3.03
C LYS A 11 -10.83 25.41 1.92
N ILE A 12 -10.04 25.50 0.85
CA ILE A 12 -10.06 24.52 -0.24
C ILE A 12 -9.62 23.14 0.27
N ARG A 13 -8.56 23.08 1.09
CA ARG A 13 -8.09 21.82 1.69
C ARG A 13 -9.11 21.21 2.65
N ALA A 14 -9.69 22.01 3.54
CA ALA A 14 -10.72 21.55 4.47
C ALA A 14 -12.00 21.11 3.74
N ALA A 15 -12.36 21.79 2.66
CA ALA A 15 -13.49 21.39 1.80
C ALA A 15 -13.21 20.07 1.07
N ALA A 16 -11.97 19.85 0.60
CA ALA A 16 -11.56 18.58 0.01
C ALA A 16 -11.63 17.43 1.04
N GLU A 17 -11.03 17.61 2.23
CA GLU A 17 -11.05 16.61 3.31
C GLU A 17 -12.48 16.26 3.75
N LYS A 18 -13.37 17.27 3.85
CA LYS A 18 -14.79 17.05 4.19
C LYS A 18 -15.57 16.35 3.07
N ALA A 19 -15.29 16.66 1.80
CA ALA A 19 -15.92 16.00 0.65
C ALA A 19 -15.51 14.53 0.54
N THR A 20 -14.24 14.22 0.80
CA THR A 20 -13.70 12.85 0.84
C THR A 20 -14.38 12.06 1.97
N THR A 21 -14.46 12.62 3.18
CA THR A 21 -15.12 12.01 4.34
C THR A 21 -16.62 11.77 4.10
N GLN A 22 -17.32 12.72 3.46
CA GLN A 22 -18.75 12.61 3.20
C GLN A 22 -19.07 11.56 2.13
N LYS A 23 -18.22 11.40 1.12
CA LYS A 23 -18.33 10.32 0.12
C LYS A 23 -18.18 8.94 0.77
N TYR A 24 -17.25 8.79 1.71
CA TYR A 24 -17.02 7.52 2.43
C TYR A 24 -18.16 7.12 3.37
N ASN A 25 -18.73 8.07 4.13
CA ASN A 25 -19.86 7.77 5.03
C ASN A 25 -21.14 7.37 4.27
N ALA A 26 -21.36 7.92 3.07
CA ALA A 26 -22.47 7.50 2.21
C ALA A 26 -22.26 6.11 1.60
N MET A 27 -21.01 5.71 1.36
CA MET A 27 -20.65 4.41 0.78
C MET A 27 -20.76 3.25 1.78
N MET A 28 -20.66 3.53 3.08
CA MET A 28 -20.74 2.55 4.19
C MET A 28 -22.17 2.10 4.56
N MET A 29 -23.23 2.67 3.97
CA MET A 29 -24.62 2.46 4.38
C MET A 29 -25.48 1.68 3.36
N LEU A 30 -24.88 1.10 2.32
CA LEU A 30 -25.60 0.30 1.33
C LEU A 30 -25.51 -1.20 1.64
N PRO A 31 -26.64 -1.90 1.85
CA PRO A 31 -26.65 -3.34 2.08
C PRO A 31 -26.40 -4.06 0.74
N GLY A 32 -25.22 -4.67 0.60
CA GLY A 32 -24.87 -5.52 -0.55
C GLY A 32 -23.50 -5.27 -1.17
N THR A 33 -22.74 -4.27 -0.71
CA THR A 33 -21.46 -3.89 -1.34
C THR A 33 -20.27 -4.68 -0.78
N VAL A 34 -20.03 -5.87 -1.33
CA VAL A 34 -18.79 -6.66 -1.09
C VAL A 34 -17.56 -6.02 -1.77
N ILE A 35 -17.75 -4.93 -2.54
CA ILE A 35 -16.71 -4.31 -3.38
C ILE A 35 -15.86 -3.26 -2.62
N ALA A 36 -16.32 -2.74 -1.48
CA ALA A 36 -15.65 -1.60 -0.80
C ALA A 36 -14.41 -1.98 0.05
N MET A 37 -13.97 -3.24 0.05
CA MET A 37 -12.71 -3.61 0.69
C MET A 37 -11.50 -3.30 -0.21
N CYS A 38 -11.68 -3.24 -1.53
CA CYS A 38 -10.59 -3.06 -2.49
C CYS A 38 -10.09 -1.61 -2.59
N ASP A 39 -10.94 -0.60 -2.34
CA ASP A 39 -10.55 0.81 -2.42
C ASP A 39 -9.86 1.36 -1.16
N ARG A 40 -9.82 0.58 -0.06
CA ARG A 40 -9.11 1.00 1.17
C ARG A 40 -7.58 0.90 1.06
N ILE A 41 -7.07 0.25 0.03
CA ILE A 41 -5.66 -0.07 -0.11
C ILE A 41 -4.86 1.10 -0.69
N GLU A 42 -5.51 2.06 -1.38
CA GLU A 42 -4.79 3.17 -2.03
C GLU A 42 -4.33 4.29 -1.07
N ASP A 43 -4.87 4.35 0.16
CA ASP A 43 -4.57 5.42 1.13
C ASP A 43 -3.81 4.93 2.38
N LEU A 44 -3.51 3.63 2.51
CA LEU A 44 -2.70 3.15 3.62
C LEU A 44 -1.26 3.63 3.42
N SER A 45 -0.73 4.30 4.45
CA SER A 45 0.71 4.53 4.51
C SER A 45 1.42 3.17 4.43
N PRO A 46 2.61 3.09 3.79
CA PRO A 46 3.32 1.82 3.68
C PRO A 46 3.56 1.11 5.02
N PHE A 47 3.61 1.86 6.13
CA PHE A 47 3.73 1.29 7.47
C PHE A 47 2.43 0.66 7.98
N GLU A 48 1.27 1.29 7.73
CA GLU A 48 -0.03 0.70 8.08
C GLU A 48 -0.27 -0.59 7.28
N ALA A 49 0.13 -0.63 6.00
CA ALA A 49 0.02 -1.84 5.20
C ALA A 49 0.84 -3.02 5.77
N LEU A 50 2.04 -2.74 6.31
CA LEU A 50 2.85 -3.77 6.97
C LEU A 50 2.20 -4.25 8.27
N GLU A 51 1.65 -3.33 9.07
CA GLU A 51 0.99 -3.65 10.34
C GLU A 51 -0.29 -4.46 10.12
N GLU A 52 -1.19 -4.00 9.26
CA GLU A 52 -2.49 -4.63 9.02
C GLU A 52 -2.37 -6.06 8.50
N ASN A 53 -1.36 -6.32 7.65
CA ASN A 53 -1.16 -7.63 7.04
C ASN A 53 -0.13 -8.49 7.80
N SER A 54 0.42 -7.99 8.91
CA SER A 54 1.50 -8.65 9.66
C SER A 54 2.66 -9.05 8.74
N TRP A 55 3.09 -8.14 7.86
CA TRP A 55 4.18 -8.37 6.92
C TRP A 55 5.51 -7.87 7.47
N ASP A 56 6.59 -8.59 7.15
CA ASP A 56 7.95 -8.13 7.38
C ASP A 56 8.53 -7.52 6.11
N LEU A 57 9.33 -6.47 6.29
CA LEU A 57 10.14 -5.90 5.22
C LEU A 57 11.61 -6.28 5.44
N ARG A 58 12.22 -6.94 4.46
CA ARG A 58 13.61 -7.42 4.54
C ARG A 58 14.47 -6.81 3.43
N CYS A 59 15.65 -6.33 3.80
CA CYS A 59 16.70 -5.92 2.87
C CYS A 59 17.55 -7.13 2.51
N VAL A 60 17.80 -7.36 1.22
CA VAL A 60 18.52 -8.54 0.71
C VAL A 60 19.58 -8.10 -0.30
N ASN A 61 20.77 -8.71 -0.20
CA ASN A 61 21.85 -8.54 -1.16
C ASN A 61 21.65 -9.50 -2.34
N VAL A 62 21.57 -8.96 -3.56
CA VAL A 62 21.51 -9.73 -4.80
C VAL A 62 22.87 -9.67 -5.47
N PRO A 63 23.57 -10.80 -5.64
CA PRO A 63 24.88 -10.81 -6.28
C PRO A 63 24.78 -10.31 -7.73
N THR A 64 25.54 -9.27 -8.07
CA THR A 64 25.66 -8.76 -9.45
C THR A 64 26.92 -9.28 -10.15
N GLY A 65 27.83 -9.88 -9.39
CA GLY A 65 29.11 -10.44 -9.84
C GLY A 65 30.29 -9.59 -9.38
N GLY A 66 31.48 -10.19 -9.35
CA GLY A 66 32.72 -9.47 -9.00
C GLY A 66 32.77 -8.92 -7.57
N ASP A 67 32.25 -9.69 -6.60
CA ASP A 67 32.10 -9.29 -5.17
C ASP A 67 31.20 -8.06 -4.93
N ASP A 68 30.44 -7.64 -5.94
CA ASP A 68 29.45 -6.57 -5.84
C ASP A 68 28.04 -7.11 -5.65
N TYR A 69 27.18 -6.28 -5.06
CA TYR A 69 25.81 -6.64 -4.72
C TYR A 69 24.87 -5.47 -5.00
N ASP A 70 23.75 -5.77 -5.64
CA ASP A 70 22.58 -4.91 -5.63
C ASP A 70 21.80 -5.12 -4.34
N ILE A 71 21.10 -4.09 -3.90
CA ILE A 71 20.24 -4.14 -2.73
C ILE A 71 18.79 -4.11 -3.19
N ILE A 72 18.04 -5.15 -2.81
CA ILE A 72 16.59 -5.21 -3.03
C ILE A 72 15.85 -5.30 -1.70
N TRP A 73 14.57 -4.96 -1.75
CA TRP A 73 13.65 -5.08 -0.64
C TRP A 73 12.62 -6.15 -0.94
N GLU A 74 12.39 -7.03 0.02
CA GLU A 74 11.40 -8.11 -0.03
C GLU A 74 10.33 -7.90 1.03
N VAL A 75 9.07 -8.13 0.66
CA VAL A 75 7.94 -8.20 1.59
C VAL A 75 7.64 -9.66 1.87
N ILE A 76 7.62 -10.03 3.15
CA ILE A 76 7.43 -11.39 3.63
C ILE A 76 6.10 -11.45 4.37
N GLU A 77 5.22 -12.32 3.89
CA GLU A 77 3.94 -12.62 4.51
C GLU A 77 4.06 -13.87 5.38
N HIS A 78 3.46 -13.84 6.57
CA HIS A 78 3.48 -14.94 7.52
C HIS A 78 2.18 -15.74 7.48
N TYR A 79 2.31 -17.06 7.55
CA TYR A 79 1.23 -18.04 7.52
C TYR A 79 1.34 -19.00 8.70
N GLN A 80 0.23 -19.59 9.10
CA GLN A 80 0.25 -20.64 10.12
C GLN A 80 0.73 -22.00 9.55
N ALA A 81 0.54 -22.22 8.25
CA ALA A 81 0.92 -23.45 7.55
C ALA A 81 2.33 -23.37 6.97
N THR A 82 3.10 -24.47 7.01
CA THR A 82 4.42 -24.59 6.40
C THR A 82 4.37 -24.22 4.90
N PRO A 83 5.24 -23.34 4.39
CA PRO A 83 6.52 -22.85 4.95
C PRO A 83 6.48 -21.74 6.01
N ARG A 84 5.32 -21.39 6.59
CA ARG A 84 5.08 -20.37 7.63
C ARG A 84 5.39 -18.94 7.23
N ASN A 85 6.18 -18.72 6.20
CA ASN A 85 6.36 -17.43 5.56
C ASN A 85 6.65 -17.61 4.07
N ARG A 86 6.34 -16.59 3.28
CA ARG A 86 6.69 -16.53 1.85
C ARG A 86 7.01 -15.08 1.49
N THR A 87 8.00 -14.90 0.62
CA THR A 87 8.19 -13.61 -0.05
C THR A 87 7.06 -13.42 -1.05
N ILE A 88 6.36 -12.29 -0.95
CA ILE A 88 5.16 -12.01 -1.74
C ILE A 88 5.35 -10.91 -2.78
N ALA A 89 6.36 -10.07 -2.59
CA ALA A 89 6.77 -9.04 -3.53
C ALA A 89 8.19 -8.59 -3.26
N GLY A 90 8.80 -7.93 -4.24
CA GLY A 90 10.06 -7.25 -4.08
C GLY A 90 10.12 -5.95 -4.89
N GLY A 91 11.13 -5.13 -4.61
CA GLY A 91 11.35 -3.86 -5.30
C GLY A 91 12.73 -3.28 -4.99
N ILE A 92 13.11 -2.26 -5.76
CA ILE A 92 14.39 -1.55 -5.57
C ILE A 92 14.32 -0.67 -4.33
N THR A 93 13.12 -0.18 -4.00
CA THR A 93 12.87 0.63 -2.80
C THR A 93 11.84 -0.04 -1.87
N PRO A 94 11.85 0.26 -0.56
CA PRO A 94 10.86 -0.24 0.40
C PRO A 94 9.41 0.00 -0.05
N VAL A 95 9.13 1.23 -0.50
CA VAL A 95 7.79 1.67 -0.87
C VAL A 95 7.31 0.95 -2.12
N GLU A 96 8.20 0.74 -3.09
CA GLU A 96 7.89 -0.04 -4.28
C GLU A 96 7.53 -1.48 -3.93
N ALA A 97 8.33 -2.15 -3.09
CA ALA A 97 8.08 -3.53 -2.68
C ALA A 97 6.71 -3.67 -2.00
N ILE A 98 6.36 -2.75 -1.09
CA ILE A 98 5.05 -2.73 -0.40
C ILE A 98 3.91 -2.46 -1.39
N LYS A 99 4.07 -1.50 -2.31
CA LYS A 99 3.06 -1.24 -3.34
C LYS A 99 2.85 -2.43 -4.28
N GLN A 100 3.90 -3.17 -4.60
CA GLN A 100 3.79 -4.40 -5.38
C GLN A 100 3.06 -5.50 -4.61
N ALA A 101 3.31 -5.63 -3.30
CA ALA A 101 2.60 -6.58 -2.42
C ALA A 101 1.10 -6.30 -2.31
N LEU A 102 0.71 -5.02 -2.33
CA LEU A 102 -0.68 -4.58 -2.27
C LEU A 102 -1.46 -4.79 -3.58
N LYS A 103 -0.77 -5.05 -4.70
CA LYS A 103 -1.47 -5.34 -5.95
C LYS A 103 -2.18 -6.68 -5.84
N PRO A 104 -3.44 -6.79 -6.30
CA PRO A 104 -4.12 -8.06 -6.36
C PRO A 104 -3.27 -9.02 -7.21
N ARG A 105 -2.89 -10.16 -6.64
CA ARG A 105 -2.31 -11.25 -7.41
C ARG A 105 -3.42 -11.77 -8.30
N ILE A 106 -3.38 -11.38 -9.57
CA ILE A 106 -4.20 -12.02 -10.57
C ILE A 106 -3.52 -13.36 -10.78
N ASP A 107 -3.92 -14.34 -9.98
CA ASP A 107 -3.49 -15.71 -10.14
C ASP A 107 -4.10 -16.18 -11.47
N GLU A 108 -3.36 -16.05 -12.55
CA GLU A 108 -3.68 -16.71 -13.81
C GLU A 108 -3.60 -18.22 -13.54
N GLU A 109 -4.76 -18.82 -13.26
CA GLU A 109 -4.95 -20.26 -13.31
C GLU A 109 -4.45 -20.78 -14.67
N GLN A 110 -3.31 -21.48 -14.66
CA GLN A 110 -2.87 -22.34 -15.76
C GLN A 110 -3.24 -23.79 -15.47
#